data_AF-A0A2A2TCT8-F1
#
_entry.id   AF-A0A2A2TCT8-F1
#
_cell.length_a   1.000
_cell.length_b   1.000
_cell.length_c   1.000
_cell.angle_alpha   90.00
_cell.angle_beta   90.00
_cell.angle_gamma   90.00
#
_symmetry.space_group_name_H-M   'P 1'
#
loop_
_entity.id
_entity.type
_entity.pdbx_description
1 polymer ?
#
loop_
_entity_poly.entity_id
_entity_poly.type
_entity_poly.pdbx_seq_one_letter_code
_entity_poly.pdbx_strand_id
1 'polypeptide(L)'
;MTQKFGEGIENLDEIREIIDFLPIDSVLLRQAAYLWASARSQGIPTADNKSLDVDIIISAQWQILKENFPGRYVVVVTTNVKHLSRFTEAKVWRDIKF
;
A
#
# COMPACT_ATOMS: atom_id res chain seq x y z
N MET A 1 -35.05 -8.88 10.30
CA MET A 1 -34.27 -8.01 11.18
C MET A 1 -33.13 -7.44 10.38
N THR A 2 -33.17 -6.17 10.01
CA THR A 2 -32.09 -5.53 9.27
C THR A 2 -31.00 -5.18 10.26
N GLN A 3 -29.84 -5.84 10.12
CA GLN A 3 -28.67 -5.52 10.93
C GLN A 3 -28.23 -4.10 10.56
N LYS A 4 -28.35 -3.14 11.48
CA LYS A 4 -27.75 -1.82 11.32
C LYS A 4 -26.24 -2.02 11.30
N PHE A 5 -25.63 -1.98 10.13
CA PHE A 5 -24.19 -1.80 10.03
C PHE A 5 -23.88 -0.43 10.67
N GLY A 6 -22.87 -0.36 11.54
CA GLY A 6 -22.52 0.91 12.19
C GLY A 6 -22.06 1.96 11.17
N GLU A 7 -22.01 3.23 11.58
CA GLU A 7 -21.59 4.39 10.76
C GLU A 7 -20.29 4.15 9.96
N GLY A 8 -19.42 3.23 10.40
CA GLY A 8 -18.19 2.88 9.70
C GLY A 8 -18.37 2.27 8.30
N ILE A 9 -19.44 1.51 8.03
CA ILE A 9 -19.69 0.95 6.68
C ILE A 9 -20.21 2.04 5.75
N GLU A 10 -21.12 2.89 6.22
CA GLU A 10 -21.62 4.03 5.46
C GLU A 10 -20.46 4.98 5.09
N ASN A 11 -19.59 5.32 6.05
CA ASN A 11 -18.39 6.12 5.79
C ASN A 11 -17.44 5.47 4.76
N LEU A 12 -17.32 4.13 4.77
CA LEU A 12 -16.50 3.42 3.78
C LEU A 12 -17.13 3.48 2.38
N ASP A 13 -18.46 3.37 2.29
CA ASP A 13 -19.16 3.48 1.02
C ASP A 13 -19.09 4.90 0.46
N GLU A 14 -19.18 5.93 1.31
CA GLU A 14 -18.98 7.32 0.91
C GLU A 14 -17.55 7.57 0.39
N ILE A 15 -16.52 7.01 1.02
CA ILE A 15 -15.13 7.23 0.58
C ILE A 15 -14.87 6.61 -0.80
N ARG A 16 -15.55 5.51 -1.14
CA ARG A 16 -15.41 4.84 -2.45
C ARG A 16 -15.89 5.69 -3.62
N GLU A 17 -16.75 6.68 -3.36
CA GLU A 17 -17.18 7.66 -4.37
C GLU A 17 -16.14 8.77 -4.61
N ILE A 18 -15.15 8.90 -3.71
CA ILE A 18 -14.15 9.99 -3.73
C ILE A 18 -12.77 9.46 -4.18
N ILE A 19 -12.45 8.21 -3.87
CA ILE A 19 -11.16 7.60 -4.18
C ILE A 19 -11.31 6.28 -4.94
N ASP A 20 -10.41 6.06 -5.90
CA ASP A 20 -10.34 4.79 -6.62
C ASP A 20 -9.81 3.67 -5.72
N PHE A 21 -10.50 2.53 -5.74
CA PHE A 21 -9.98 1.30 -5.16
C PHE A 21 -9.17 0.54 -6.22
N LEU A 22 -7.88 0.34 -5.94
CA LEU A 22 -7.02 -0.49 -6.78
C LEU A 22 -7.07 -1.95 -6.31
N PRO A 23 -7.63 -2.88 -7.10
CA PRO A 23 -7.73 -4.28 -6.71
C PRO A 23 -6.36 -4.94 -6.67
N ILE A 24 -6.21 -5.91 -5.77
CA ILE A 24 -5.04 -6.78 -5.73
C ILE A 24 -5.21 -7.86 -6.80
N ASP A 25 -4.26 -7.94 -7.72
CA ASP A 25 -4.20 -8.97 -8.75
C ASP A 25 -2.95 -9.86 -8.63
N SER A 26 -2.86 -10.86 -9.50
CA SER A 26 -1.74 -11.81 -9.50
C SER A 26 -0.40 -11.16 -9.91
N VAL A 27 -0.43 -10.11 -10.71
CA VAL A 27 0.78 -9.38 -11.13
C VAL A 27 1.35 -8.63 -9.94
N LEU A 28 0.50 -7.90 -9.20
CA LEU A 28 0.87 -7.22 -7.97
C LEU A 28 1.41 -8.21 -6.92
N LEU A 29 0.71 -9.32 -6.68
CA LEU A 29 1.16 -10.30 -5.69
C LEU A 29 2.50 -10.94 -6.07
N ARG A 30 2.76 -11.16 -7.35
CA ARG A 30 4.05 -11.64 -7.83
C ARG A 30 5.16 -10.61 -7.60
N GLN A 31 4.91 -9.34 -7.91
CA GLN A 31 5.86 -8.25 -7.63
C GLN A 31 6.15 -8.13 -6.13
N ALA A 32 5.12 -8.21 -5.29
CA ALA A 32 5.24 -8.19 -3.84
C ALA A 32 6.09 -9.38 -3.32
N ALA A 33 5.88 -10.58 -3.85
CA ALA A 33 6.68 -11.75 -3.50
C ALA A 33 8.16 -11.59 -3.86
N TYR A 34 8.46 -11.02 -5.03
CA TYR A 34 9.84 -10.69 -5.42
C TYR A 34 10.47 -9.65 -4.49
N LEU A 35 9.75 -8.58 -4.18
CA LEU A 35 10.21 -7.53 -3.28
C LEU A 35 10.49 -8.09 -1.88
N TRP A 36 9.59 -8.91 -1.34
CA TRP A 36 9.76 -9.59 -0.05
C TRP A 36 11.00 -10.49 -0.02
N ALA A 37 11.16 -11.34 -1.04
CA ALA A 37 12.30 -12.26 -1.11
C ALA A 37 13.64 -11.50 -1.20
N SER A 38 13.67 -10.41 -1.98
CA SER A 38 14.84 -9.54 -2.13
C SER A 38 15.17 -8.79 -0.83
N ALA A 39 14.18 -8.22 -0.15
CA ALA A 39 14.38 -7.54 1.14
C ALA A 39 14.98 -8.49 2.18
N ARG A 40 14.48 -9.73 2.23
CA ARG A 40 15.00 -10.74 3.16
C ARG A 40 16.42 -11.20 2.82
N SER A 41 16.76 -11.37 1.55
CA SER A 41 18.14 -11.76 1.17
C SER A 41 19.16 -10.67 1.53
N GLN A 42 18.70 -9.42 1.67
CA GLN A 42 19.49 -8.28 2.12
C GLN A 42 19.48 -8.08 3.64
N GLY A 43 18.90 -9.00 4.41
CA GLY A 43 18.86 -8.92 5.88
C GLY A 43 17.82 -7.95 6.44
N ILE A 44 16.81 -7.56 5.65
CA ILE A 44 15.70 -6.68 6.07
C ILE A 44 14.40 -7.50 6.10
N PRO A 45 14.19 -8.37 7.12
CA PRO A 45 12.92 -9.05 7.26
C PRO A 45 11.81 -8.04 7.60
N THR A 46 10.69 -8.12 6.88
CA THR A 46 9.52 -7.24 7.08
C THR A 46 8.40 -7.91 7.83
N ALA A 47 8.27 -9.23 7.73
CA ALA A 47 7.37 -10.06 8.52
C ALA A 47 7.99 -11.46 8.75
N ASP A 48 7.24 -12.35 9.40
CA ASP A 48 7.63 -13.74 9.57
C ASP A 48 7.89 -14.43 8.23
N ASN A 49 8.71 -15.48 8.26
CA ASN A 49 9.16 -16.20 7.07
C ASN A 49 8.04 -16.84 6.23
N LYS A 50 6.83 -16.96 6.79
CA LYS A 50 5.67 -17.57 6.14
C LYS A 50 4.59 -16.55 5.75
N SER A 51 4.81 -15.26 6.00
CA SER A 51 3.82 -14.20 5.78
C SER A 51 4.34 -13.15 4.82
N LEU A 52 3.55 -12.88 3.78
CA LEU A 52 3.74 -11.69 2.95
C LEU A 52 3.16 -10.48 3.69
N ASP A 53 4.00 -9.49 3.92
CA ASP A 53 3.62 -8.27 4.64
C ASP A 53 2.72 -7.38 3.76
N VAL A 54 1.67 -6.80 4.35
CA VAL A 54 0.82 -5.81 3.67
C VAL A 54 1.63 -4.58 3.27
N ASP A 55 2.62 -4.18 4.08
CA ASP A 55 3.52 -3.08 3.72
C ASP A 55 4.31 -3.38 2.45
N ILE A 56 4.64 -4.64 2.20
CA ILE A 56 5.30 -5.07 0.95
C ILE A 56 4.32 -5.04 -0.22
N ILE A 57 3.06 -5.43 -0.04
CA ILE A 57 2.04 -5.35 -1.09
C ILE A 57 1.80 -3.88 -1.50
N ILE A 58 1.65 -2.99 -0.52
CA ILE A 58 1.53 -1.54 -0.77
C ILE A 58 2.78 -1.02 -1.50
N SER A 59 3.97 -1.48 -1.09
CA SER A 59 5.23 -1.08 -1.71
C SER A 59 5.35 -1.53 -3.16
N ALA A 60 4.91 -2.75 -3.47
CA ALA A 60 4.86 -3.26 -4.84
C ALA A 60 3.87 -2.48 -5.70
N GLN A 61 2.69 -2.15 -5.17
CA GLN A 61 1.70 -1.33 -5.88
C GLN A 61 2.26 0.06 -6.19
N TRP A 62 2.96 0.67 -5.24
CA TRP A 62 3.63 1.96 -5.44
C TRP A 62 4.70 1.90 -6.56
N GLN A 63 5.50 0.83 -6.62
CA GLN A 63 6.50 0.63 -7.69
C GLN A 63 5.81 0.54 -9.07
N ILE A 64 4.77 -0.28 -9.18
CA ILE A 64 4.01 -0.45 -10.43
C ILE A 64 3.40 0.88 -10.89
N LEU A 65 2.82 1.67 -9.97
CA LEU A 65 2.24 2.97 -10.31
C LEU A 65 3.30 3.96 -10.81
N LYS A 66 4.49 3.98 -10.20
CA LYS A 66 5.59 4.84 -10.68
C LYS A 66 6.07 4.45 -12.06
N GLU A 67 6.13 3.15 -12.36
CA GLU A 67 6.53 2.65 -13.67
C GLU A 67 5.48 2.94 -14.74
N ASN A 68 4.19 2.74 -14.43
CA ASN A 68 3.08 2.96 -15.36
C ASN A 68 2.82 4.44 -15.66
N PHE A 69 3.16 5.35 -14.74
CA PHE A 69 2.91 6.78 -14.88
C PHE A 69 4.20 7.60 -14.71
N PRO A 70 5.16 7.47 -15.65
CA PRO A 70 6.42 8.21 -15.56
C PRO A 70 6.14 9.72 -15.57
N GLY A 71 6.83 10.45 -14.68
CA GLY A 71 6.66 11.89 -14.51
C GLY A 71 5.51 12.31 -13.57
N ARG A 72 4.65 11.39 -13.12
CA ARG A 72 3.71 11.67 -12.02
C ARG A 72 4.38 11.49 -10.67
N TYR A 73 4.05 12.38 -9.74
CA TYR A 73 4.43 12.21 -8.35
C TYR A 73 3.51 11.17 -7.69
N VAL A 74 4.11 10.11 -7.14
CA VAL A 74 3.41 9.01 -6.45
C VAL A 74 4.02 8.85 -5.07
N VAL A 75 3.21 8.96 -4.03
CA VAL A 75 3.61 8.90 -2.61
C VAL A 75 2.63 8.05 -1.83
N VAL A 76 3.13 7.28 -0.86
CA VAL A 76 2.28 6.54 0.09
C VAL A 76 1.96 7.44 1.27
N VAL A 77 0.68 7.79 1.41
CA VAL A 77 0.18 8.53 2.58
C VAL A 77 -0.06 7.56 3.72
N THR A 78 0.64 7.72 4.84
CA THR A 78 0.52 6.79 5.97
C THR A 78 0.93 7.42 7.29
N THR A 79 0.42 6.89 8.40
CA THR A 79 0.96 7.15 9.74
C THR A 79 2.12 6.20 10.09
N ASN A 80 2.25 5.07 9.38
CA ASN A 80 3.34 4.10 9.56
C ASN A 80 4.55 4.39 8.64
N VAL A 81 5.02 5.63 8.65
CA VAL A 81 6.09 6.11 7.75
C VAL A 81 7.36 5.27 7.90
N LYS A 82 7.77 4.95 9.14
CA LYS A 82 9.01 4.22 9.45
C LYS A 82 9.11 2.87 8.72
N HIS A 83 7.99 2.15 8.55
CA HIS A 83 8.00 0.85 7.88
C HIS A 83 7.97 1.00 6.36
N LEU A 84 7.05 1.82 5.84
CA LEU A 84 6.85 1.97 4.39
C LEU A 84 7.97 2.75 3.69
N SER A 85 8.64 3.68 4.38
CA SER A 85 9.79 4.43 3.83
C SER A 85 11.02 3.56 3.52
N ARG A 86 11.03 2.28 3.91
CA ARG A 86 12.10 1.34 3.54
C ARG A 86 12.07 0.98 2.06
N PHE A 87 10.90 1.05 1.43
CA PHE A 87 10.68 0.59 0.05
C PHE A 87 9.96 1.61 -0.83
N THR A 88 9.34 2.63 -0.23
CA THR A 88 8.53 3.64 -0.93
C THR A 88 8.91 5.05 -0.48
N GLU A 89 8.48 6.05 -1.25
CA GLU A 89 8.34 7.39 -0.70
C GLU A 89 7.04 7.43 0.12
N ALA A 90 7.15 7.48 1.44
CA ALA A 90 6.03 7.52 2.37
C ALA A 90 6.05 8.79 3.22
N LYS A 91 4.89 9.41 3.42
CA LYS A 91 4.72 10.67 4.18
C LYS A 91 3.44 10.64 5.00
N VAL A 92 3.42 11.40 6.09
CA VAL A 92 2.15 11.77 6.72
C VAL A 92 1.42 12.77 5.84
N TRP A 93 0.09 12.69 5.79
CA TRP A 93 -0.75 13.52 4.90
C TRP A 93 -0.43 15.01 4.97
N ARG A 94 -0.22 15.53 6.19
CA ARG A 94 0.02 16.97 6.45
C ARG A 94 1.33 17.50 5.87
N ASP A 95 2.25 16.62 5.50
CA ASP A 95 3.57 17.00 4.96
C ASP A 95 3.57 17.10 3.42
N ILE A 96 2.46 16.74 2.77
CA ILE A 96 2.33 16.81 1.31
C ILE A 96 1.96 18.23 0.90
N LYS A 97 2.75 18.79 -0.02
CA LYS A 97 2.55 20.10 -0.62
C LYS A 97 2.37 19.92 -2.13
N PHE A 98 1.40 20.64 -2.71
CA PHE A 98 1.08 20.64 -4.14
C PHE A 98 1.52 21.95 -4.79
#